data_AF-A0A975T9H2-F1
#
_entry.id   AF-A0A975T9H2-F1
#
_cell.length_a   1.000
_cell.length_b   1.000
_cell.length_c   1.000
_cell.angle_alpha   90.00
_cell.angle_beta   90.00
_cell.angle_gamma   90.00
#
_symmetry.space_group_name_H-M   'P 1'
#
loop_
_entity.id
_entity.type
_entity.pdbx_description
1 polymer ?
#
loop_
_entity_poly.entity_id
_entity_poly.type
_entity_poly.pdbx_seq_one_letter_code
_entity_poly.pdbx_strand_id
1 'polypeptide(L)'
;MGGASVVAGSFFMTKASSSNNTTQIITDTSRYHQIRTQLWSEHDKVNHFPLKIPADAQQVSMAYSANQSQGNSFFQIRLKQSAEKIQKLRSHYQQIASHKYYGGDTNSHINQANGIPTTFFYTSNSGRETFPSSYEILVLKAQDQGQSGFKWNRGYSYGVAVDSTQSEIVYWAEKW
;
A
#
# COMPACT_ATOMS: atom_id res chain seq x y z
N MET A 1 -4.21 13.89 58.02
CA MET A 1 -3.37 13.12 57.08
C MET A 1 -4.29 12.32 56.16
N GLY A 2 -3.99 12.31 54.86
CA GLY A 2 -4.68 11.53 53.81
C GLY A 2 -5.88 12.28 53.22
N GLY A 3 -5.93 12.74 51.97
CA GLY A 3 -5.12 12.42 50.78
C GLY A 3 -5.87 11.42 49.90
N ALA A 4 -6.58 11.91 48.88
CA ALA A 4 -6.91 11.16 47.66
C ALA A 4 -7.57 12.11 46.64
N SER A 5 -6.75 12.71 45.77
CA SER A 5 -7.23 13.30 44.52
C SER A 5 -7.30 12.18 43.48
N VAL A 6 -8.49 11.86 42.98
CA VAL A 6 -8.65 10.91 41.88
C VAL A 6 -8.50 11.66 40.58
N VAL A 7 -7.35 11.47 39.92
CA VAL A 7 -7.15 11.88 38.53
C VAL A 7 -7.88 10.87 37.65
N ALA A 8 -9.06 11.23 37.16
CA ALA A 8 -9.76 10.44 36.16
C ALA A 8 -9.06 10.64 34.80
N GLY A 9 -8.12 9.74 34.48
CA GLY A 9 -7.49 9.68 33.17
C GLY A 9 -8.48 9.17 32.12
N SER A 10 -8.71 9.99 31.09
CA SER A 10 -9.52 9.62 29.93
C SER A 10 -8.76 8.60 29.07
N PHE A 11 -9.08 7.31 29.23
CA PHE A 11 -8.65 6.28 28.29
C PHE A 11 -9.61 6.23 27.10
N PHE A 12 -9.13 6.64 25.92
CA PHE A 12 -9.81 6.34 24.66
C PHE A 12 -9.66 4.84 24.36
N MET A 13 -10.72 4.08 24.64
CA MET A 13 -10.88 2.69 24.21
C MET A 13 -11.43 2.67 22.79
N THR A 14 -10.58 2.47 21.78
CA THR A 14 -11.07 2.06 20.45
C THR A 14 -11.20 0.53 20.45
N LYS A 15 -12.42 0.05 20.66
CA LYS A 15 -12.80 -1.36 20.56
C LYS A 15 -13.38 -1.63 19.17
N ALA A 16 -12.84 -2.63 18.47
CA ALA A 16 -13.63 -3.58 17.68
C ALA A 16 -12.74 -4.77 17.26
N SER A 17 -12.74 -5.83 18.07
CA SER A 17 -12.30 -7.16 17.65
C SER A 17 -13.54 -8.03 17.47
N SER A 18 -14.00 -8.19 16.23
CA SER A 18 -15.01 -9.17 15.84
C SER A 18 -14.31 -10.45 15.40
N SER A 19 -14.65 -11.57 16.02
CA SER A 19 -14.21 -12.91 15.66
C SER A 19 -14.90 -13.39 14.39
N ASN A 20 -14.41 -12.93 13.25
CA ASN A 20 -14.49 -13.61 11.97
C ASN A 20 -13.04 -13.79 11.49
N ASN A 21 -12.74 -14.81 10.68
CA ASN A 21 -11.44 -14.98 10.00
C ASN A 21 -11.23 -13.89 8.92
N THR A 22 -11.45 -12.63 9.28
CA THR A 22 -11.19 -11.44 8.49
C THR A 22 -9.73 -11.09 8.66
N THR A 23 -9.01 -11.17 7.55
CA THR A 23 -7.72 -10.54 7.32
C THR A 23 -7.62 -9.19 8.02
N GLN A 24 -6.85 -9.11 9.12
CA GLN A 24 -6.68 -7.87 9.87
C GLN A 24 -5.75 -6.94 9.09
N ILE A 25 -6.33 -5.85 8.57
CA ILE A 25 -5.55 -4.80 7.92
C ILE A 25 -4.94 -3.93 9.01
N ILE A 26 -3.61 -3.88 9.06
CA ILE A 26 -2.85 -3.03 9.96
C ILE A 26 -2.67 -1.67 9.29
N THR A 27 -3.18 -0.62 9.93
CA THR A 27 -3.11 0.76 9.45
C THR A 27 -2.20 1.67 10.28
N ASP A 28 -1.70 1.16 11.41
CA ASP A 28 -0.81 1.89 12.33
C ASP A 28 0.58 2.16 11.71
N THR A 29 0.80 3.41 11.31
CA THR A 29 2.04 3.86 10.64
C THR A 29 3.28 3.73 11.52
N SER A 30 3.15 3.67 12.85
CA SER A 30 4.30 3.44 13.74
C SER A 30 4.94 2.07 13.51
N ARG A 31 4.18 1.11 12.97
CA ARG A 31 4.63 -0.24 12.63
C ARG A 31 5.31 -0.33 11.27
N TYR A 32 5.41 0.78 10.53
CA TYR A 32 6.01 0.80 9.19
C TYR A 32 7.37 0.12 9.12
N HIS A 33 8.28 0.49 10.03
CA HIS A 33 9.63 -0.07 10.05
C HIS A 33 9.59 -1.57 10.31
N GLN A 34 8.77 -2.01 11.26
CA GLN A 34 8.58 -3.44 11.57
C GLN A 34 8.03 -4.20 10.35
N ILE A 35 7.02 -3.65 9.67
CA ILE A 35 6.40 -4.30 8.50
C ILE A 35 7.40 -4.43 7.35
N ARG A 36 8.06 -3.33 6.99
CA ARG A 36 9.01 -3.27 5.88
C ARG A 36 10.23 -4.17 6.09
N THR A 37 10.70 -4.33 7.34
CA THR A 37 11.97 -5.01 7.63
C THR A 37 11.81 -6.43 8.15
N GLN A 38 10.71 -6.75 8.84
CA GLN A 38 10.54 -8.02 9.54
C GLN A 38 9.33 -8.82 9.05
N LEU A 39 8.19 -8.15 8.81
CA LEU A 39 6.94 -8.87 8.53
C LEU A 39 6.71 -9.15 7.04
N TRP A 40 7.25 -8.32 6.15
CA TRP A 40 7.25 -8.61 4.72
C TRP A 40 8.38 -9.58 4.39
N SER A 41 8.04 -10.81 4.05
CA SER A 41 9.01 -11.90 3.85
C SER A 41 9.87 -11.76 2.59
N GLU A 42 9.43 -10.96 1.60
CA GLU A 42 10.10 -10.79 0.31
C GLU A 42 10.71 -9.40 0.21
N HIS A 43 11.78 -9.18 0.97
CA HIS A 43 12.42 -7.87 1.16
C HIS A 43 12.82 -7.19 -0.16
N ASP A 44 13.15 -7.96 -1.20
CA ASP A 44 13.48 -7.46 -2.53
C ASP A 44 12.33 -6.66 -3.17
N LYS A 45 11.08 -7.02 -2.84
CA LYS A 45 9.86 -6.45 -3.43
C LYS A 45 9.38 -5.18 -2.75
N VAL A 46 10.02 -4.79 -1.66
CA VAL A 46 9.76 -3.54 -0.95
C VAL A 46 10.99 -2.63 -0.94
N ASN A 47 12.00 -2.92 -1.75
CA ASN A 47 13.19 -2.07 -1.86
C ASN A 47 12.89 -0.66 -2.39
N HIS A 48 11.85 -0.50 -3.19
CA HIS A 48 11.40 0.81 -3.67
C HIS A 48 10.66 1.61 -2.59
N PHE A 49 10.26 0.99 -1.48
CA PHE A 49 9.70 1.72 -0.35
C PHE A 49 10.80 2.51 0.36
N PRO A 50 10.51 3.71 0.87
CA PRO A 50 11.48 4.49 1.62
C PRO A 50 11.98 3.72 2.85
N LEU A 51 13.24 3.87 3.26
CA LEU A 51 13.76 3.13 4.43
C LEU A 51 13.04 3.51 5.73
N LYS A 52 12.62 4.77 5.82
CA LYS A 52 11.82 5.35 6.90
C LYS A 52 10.80 6.28 6.26
N ILE A 53 9.67 6.50 6.93
CA ILE A 53 8.72 7.54 6.51
C ILE A 53 9.47 8.89 6.53
N PRO A 54 9.52 9.63 5.40
CA PRO A 54 10.21 10.91 5.35
C PRO A 54 9.70 11.86 6.43
N ALA A 55 10.60 12.60 7.10
CA ALA A 55 10.22 13.49 8.19
C ALA A 55 9.31 14.64 7.74
N ASP A 56 9.38 15.00 6.46
CA ASP A 56 8.53 16.01 5.82
C ASP A 56 7.27 15.42 5.17
N ALA A 57 7.02 14.12 5.32
CA ALA A 57 5.83 13.48 4.79
C ALA A 57 4.57 13.93 5.54
N GLN A 58 3.52 14.24 4.79
CA GLN A 58 2.22 14.62 5.32
C GLN A 58 1.17 13.58 4.96
N GLN A 59 0.05 13.60 5.69
CA GLN A 59 -1.13 12.76 5.40
C GLN A 59 -0.78 11.28 5.19
N VAL A 60 0.11 10.76 6.03
CA VAL A 60 0.60 9.39 5.90
C VAL A 60 -0.50 8.40 6.25
N SER A 61 -0.75 7.45 5.37
CA SER A 61 -1.70 6.35 5.56
C SER A 61 -1.03 5.05 5.17
N MET A 62 -1.30 3.98 5.90
CA MET A 62 -0.71 2.67 5.63
C MET A 62 -1.80 1.61 5.66
N ALA A 63 -1.63 0.57 4.87
CA ALA A 63 -2.44 -0.62 4.91
C ALA A 63 -1.53 -1.84 4.70
N TYR A 64 -1.57 -2.79 5.62
CA TYR A 64 -0.80 -4.02 5.53
C TYR A 64 -1.65 -5.22 5.90
N SER A 65 -1.54 -6.27 5.09
CA SER A 65 -2.13 -7.58 5.34
C SER A 65 -1.07 -8.65 5.12
N ALA A 66 -0.92 -9.54 6.10
CA ALA A 66 0.07 -10.61 6.07
C ALA A 66 -0.43 -11.93 5.47
N ASN A 67 -1.69 -11.99 4.99
CA ASN A 67 -2.50 -13.13 5.42
C ASN A 67 -2.27 -14.46 4.70
N GLN A 68 -1.91 -15.45 5.54
CA GLN A 68 -1.52 -16.82 5.20
C GLN A 68 -2.69 -17.75 4.85
N SER A 69 -3.95 -17.28 4.87
CA SER A 69 -5.14 -18.14 4.75
C SER A 69 -6.12 -17.77 3.62
N GLN A 70 -6.04 -16.56 3.03
CA GLN A 70 -6.96 -16.10 1.97
C GLN A 70 -6.27 -15.79 0.63
N GLY A 71 -4.97 -16.10 0.51
CA GLY A 71 -4.27 -16.08 -0.78
C GLY A 71 -3.89 -14.70 -1.31
N ASN A 72 -3.98 -13.63 -0.52
CA ASN A 72 -3.36 -12.34 -0.87
C ASN A 72 -2.70 -11.68 0.34
N SER A 73 -1.45 -11.25 0.16
CA SER A 73 -0.70 -10.39 1.07
C SER A 73 -0.36 -9.08 0.38
N PHE A 74 -0.62 -7.97 1.07
CA PHE A 74 -0.34 -6.65 0.51
C PHE A 74 0.31 -5.73 1.52
N PHE A 75 1.08 -4.80 1.01
CA PHE A 75 1.63 -3.68 1.76
C PHE A 75 1.50 -2.41 0.93
N GLN A 76 0.87 -1.40 1.51
CA GLN A 76 0.69 -0.10 0.89
C GLN A 76 0.99 1.02 1.89
N ILE A 77 1.75 2.02 1.45
CA ILE A 77 1.93 3.28 2.18
C ILE A 77 1.69 4.44 1.23
N ARG A 78 0.84 5.36 1.66
CA ARG A 78 0.47 6.59 0.98
C ARG A 78 0.98 7.77 1.78
N LEU A 79 1.59 8.73 1.10
CA LEU A 79 2.12 9.93 1.72
C LEU A 79 2.13 11.09 0.74
N LYS A 80 2.07 12.30 1.29
CA LYS A 80 2.29 13.55 0.55
C LYS A 80 3.66 14.12 0.84
N GLN A 81 4.29 14.70 -0.18
CA GLN A 81 5.53 15.46 -0.07
C GLN A 81 5.44 16.75 -0.89
N SER A 82 6.50 17.55 -0.93
CA SER A 82 6.54 18.71 -1.81
C SER A 82 6.33 18.31 -3.28
N ALA A 83 5.68 19.19 -4.05
CA ALA A 83 5.43 18.96 -5.47
C ALA A 83 6.73 18.65 -6.25
N GLU A 84 7.83 19.32 -5.89
CA GLU A 84 9.16 19.07 -6.47
C GLU A 84 9.65 17.63 -6.22
N LYS A 85 9.50 17.13 -4.99
CA LYS A 85 9.88 15.74 -4.65
C LYS A 85 9.01 14.73 -5.38
N ILE A 86 7.70 14.96 -5.41
CA ILE A 86 6.76 14.06 -6.10
C ILE A 86 7.03 14.03 -7.60
N GLN A 87 7.32 15.19 -8.22
CA GLN A 87 7.69 15.24 -9.63
C GLN A 87 9.00 14.49 -9.91
N LYS A 88 10.02 14.63 -9.03
CA LYS A 88 11.27 13.86 -9.14
C LYS A 88 11.03 12.35 -9.01
N LEU A 89 10.25 11.92 -8.02
CA LEU A 89 9.89 10.51 -7.81
C LEU A 89 9.12 9.96 -9.02
N ARG A 90 8.14 10.72 -9.52
CA ARG A 90 7.38 10.37 -10.72
C ARG A 90 8.29 10.13 -11.92
N SER A 91 9.15 11.10 -12.24
CA SER A 91 10.09 10.98 -13.36
C SER A 91 11.01 9.78 -13.20
N HIS A 92 11.52 9.53 -11.99
CA HIS A 92 12.35 8.36 -11.70
C HIS A 92 11.60 7.06 -11.96
N TYR A 93 10.40 6.88 -11.39
CA TYR A 93 9.64 5.65 -11.54
C TYR A 93 9.12 5.43 -12.95
N GLN A 94 8.82 6.49 -13.70
CA GLN A 94 8.46 6.38 -15.12
C GLN A 94 9.59 5.76 -15.96
N GLN A 95 10.85 6.02 -15.61
CA GLN A 95 12.01 5.48 -16.34
C GLN A 95 12.23 3.98 -16.10
N ILE A 96 11.81 3.48 -14.93
CA ILE A 96 12.06 2.09 -14.52
C ILE A 96 10.80 1.22 -14.48
N ALA A 97 9.62 1.80 -14.75
CA ALA A 97 8.37 1.06 -14.81
C ALA A 97 8.31 0.16 -16.05
N SER A 98 7.89 -1.09 -15.83
CA SER A 98 7.59 -2.04 -16.89
C SER A 98 6.24 -1.77 -17.57
N HIS A 99 5.26 -1.26 -16.81
CA HIS A 99 3.91 -0.96 -17.29
C HIS A 99 3.38 0.31 -16.63
N LYS A 100 2.43 0.96 -17.32
CA LYS A 100 1.77 2.18 -16.86
C LYS A 100 0.26 2.09 -17.03
N TYR A 101 -0.48 2.51 -16.02
CA TYR A 101 -1.93 2.70 -16.05
C TYR A 101 -2.34 4.08 -15.50
N TYR A 102 -3.61 4.44 -15.66
CA TYR A 102 -4.19 5.69 -15.13
C TYR A 102 -5.51 5.40 -14.41
N GLY A 103 -5.57 5.74 -13.11
CA GLY A 103 -6.65 5.33 -12.22
C GLY A 103 -6.90 3.82 -12.19
N GLY A 104 -8.06 3.40 -11.71
CA GLY A 104 -8.46 1.99 -11.73
C GLY A 104 -7.89 1.16 -10.58
N ASP A 105 -8.03 -0.15 -10.69
CA ASP A 105 -7.53 -1.16 -9.76
C ASP A 105 -7.05 -2.40 -10.52
N THR A 106 -6.54 -3.39 -9.79
CA THR A 106 -5.99 -4.62 -10.38
C THR A 106 -6.97 -5.33 -11.33
N ASN A 107 -8.28 -5.33 -11.02
CA ASN A 107 -9.29 -5.95 -11.89
C ASN A 107 -9.47 -5.16 -13.19
N SER A 108 -9.44 -3.82 -13.11
CA SER A 108 -9.50 -3.00 -14.31
C SER A 108 -8.26 -3.15 -15.20
N HIS A 109 -7.07 -3.33 -14.60
CA HIS A 109 -5.80 -3.39 -15.31
C HIS A 109 -5.57 -4.74 -15.98
N ILE A 110 -5.85 -5.84 -15.29
CA ILE A 110 -5.67 -7.20 -15.83
C ILE A 110 -6.58 -7.48 -17.04
N ASN A 111 -7.74 -6.82 -17.11
CA ASN A 111 -8.70 -6.95 -18.21
C ASN A 111 -8.32 -6.13 -19.46
N GLN A 112 -7.24 -5.33 -19.41
CA GLN A 112 -6.71 -4.64 -20.59
C GLN A 112 -5.88 -5.58 -21.47
N ALA A 113 -5.65 -5.22 -22.73
CA ALA A 113 -4.76 -5.97 -23.61
C ALA A 113 -3.34 -6.01 -23.03
N ASN A 114 -2.80 -7.22 -22.81
CA ASN A 114 -1.53 -7.45 -22.10
C ASN A 114 -1.52 -6.87 -20.68
N GLY A 115 -2.70 -6.78 -20.04
CA GLY A 115 -2.86 -6.34 -18.68
C GLY A 115 -2.10 -7.22 -17.69
N ILE A 116 -1.52 -6.57 -16.67
CA ILE A 116 -0.86 -7.24 -15.55
C ILE A 116 -1.52 -6.82 -14.24
N PRO A 117 -1.55 -7.71 -13.23
CA PRO A 117 -2.09 -7.38 -11.92
C PRO A 117 -1.29 -6.28 -11.23
N THR A 118 -2.01 -5.37 -10.61
CA THR A 118 -1.48 -4.25 -9.81
C THR A 118 -1.92 -4.41 -8.36
N THR A 119 -2.29 -3.30 -7.72
CA THR A 119 -2.89 -3.28 -6.39
C THR A 119 -4.30 -2.70 -6.42
N PHE A 120 -5.04 -2.89 -5.33
CA PHE A 120 -6.20 -2.11 -4.96
C PHE A 120 -5.81 -0.87 -4.14
N PHE A 121 -6.67 0.15 -4.06
CA PHE A 121 -6.37 1.38 -3.31
C PHE A 121 -6.74 1.25 -1.81
N TYR A 122 -6.07 0.36 -1.09
CA TYR A 122 -6.37 0.08 0.33
C TYR A 122 -6.21 1.27 1.29
N THR A 123 -5.43 2.28 0.90
CA THR A 123 -5.24 3.52 1.68
C THR A 123 -6.24 4.62 1.31
N SER A 124 -7.26 4.31 0.49
CA SER A 124 -8.32 5.23 0.09
C SER A 124 -9.16 5.75 1.26
N ASN A 125 -9.49 7.04 1.24
CA ASN A 125 -10.39 7.65 2.24
C ASN A 125 -11.88 7.47 1.89
N SER A 126 -12.19 7.01 0.67
CA SER A 126 -13.56 6.97 0.14
C SER A 126 -14.28 5.64 0.36
N GLY A 127 -13.61 4.66 0.98
CA GLY A 127 -14.10 3.28 1.10
C GLY A 127 -14.13 2.52 -0.23
N ARG A 128 -13.78 3.16 -1.36
CA ARG A 128 -13.56 2.52 -2.66
C ARG A 128 -12.10 2.16 -2.80
N GLU A 129 -11.83 0.92 -3.17
CA GLU A 129 -10.50 0.36 -3.37
C GLU A 129 -9.97 0.57 -4.81
N THR A 130 -10.39 1.66 -5.46
CA THR A 130 -10.03 2.01 -6.85
C THR A 130 -9.34 3.37 -6.88
N PHE A 131 -8.23 3.48 -7.61
CA PHE A 131 -7.51 4.73 -7.78
C PHE A 131 -8.31 5.72 -8.64
N PRO A 132 -8.39 7.00 -8.25
CA PRO A 132 -8.89 8.07 -9.13
C PRO A 132 -8.07 8.19 -10.42
N SER A 133 -8.68 8.68 -11.49
CA SER A 133 -8.02 8.85 -12.81
C SER A 133 -6.82 9.81 -12.80
N SER A 134 -6.64 10.61 -11.75
CA SER A 134 -5.47 11.47 -11.55
C SER A 134 -4.20 10.71 -11.22
N TYR A 135 -4.32 9.46 -10.75
CA TYR A 135 -3.19 8.61 -10.43
C TYR A 135 -2.58 8.02 -11.69
N GLU A 136 -1.25 8.12 -11.78
CA GLU A 136 -0.43 7.33 -12.69
C GLU A 136 0.11 6.12 -11.93
N ILE A 137 -0.27 4.91 -12.33
CA ILE A 137 0.14 3.66 -11.70
C ILE A 137 1.31 3.10 -12.49
N LEU A 138 2.47 3.00 -11.84
CA LEU A 138 3.74 2.61 -12.42
C LEU A 138 4.15 1.26 -11.83
N VAL A 139 4.03 0.20 -12.62
CA VAL A 139 4.36 -1.16 -12.20
C VAL A 139 5.84 -1.43 -12.46
N LEU A 140 6.62 -1.60 -11.41
CA LEU A 140 8.06 -1.83 -11.53
C LEU A 140 8.37 -3.26 -11.96
N LYS A 141 7.64 -4.22 -11.38
CA LYS A 141 7.72 -5.61 -11.77
C LYS A 141 6.42 -6.31 -11.45
N ALA A 142 6.03 -7.23 -12.32
CA ALA A 142 5.06 -8.27 -12.03
C ALA A 142 5.63 -9.60 -12.51
N GLN A 143 5.39 -10.66 -11.76
CA GLN A 143 5.79 -12.00 -12.15
C GLN A 143 4.62 -12.95 -11.92
N ASP A 144 4.16 -13.55 -13.01
CA ASP A 144 3.22 -14.65 -12.97
C ASP A 144 3.93 -15.90 -12.47
N GLN A 145 3.39 -16.50 -11.41
CA GLN A 145 3.81 -17.80 -10.88
C GLN A 145 2.66 -18.82 -10.96
N GLY A 146 1.66 -18.51 -11.79
CA GLY A 146 0.53 -19.35 -12.03
C GLY A 146 0.81 -20.56 -12.90
N GLN A 147 -0.23 -21.38 -13.06
CA GLN A 147 -0.17 -22.58 -13.88
C GLN A 147 -0.56 -22.26 -15.34
N SER A 148 -0.11 -23.10 -16.27
CA SER A 148 -0.50 -22.98 -17.68
C SER A 148 -2.03 -22.97 -17.82
N GLY A 149 -2.56 -21.98 -18.53
CA GLY A 149 -4.01 -21.76 -18.66
C GLY A 149 -4.65 -20.90 -17.56
N PHE A 150 -3.94 -20.61 -16.48
CA PHE A 150 -4.40 -19.79 -15.34
C PHE A 150 -3.39 -18.71 -15.00
N LYS A 151 -3.20 -17.77 -15.94
CA LYS A 151 -2.29 -16.63 -15.72
C LYS A 151 -2.76 -15.79 -14.53
N TRP A 152 -1.79 -15.29 -13.76
CA TRP A 152 -2.00 -14.37 -12.64
C TRP A 152 -2.83 -14.92 -11.49
N ASN A 153 -3.01 -16.24 -11.38
CA ASN A 153 -3.64 -16.85 -10.21
C ASN A 153 -2.68 -16.99 -9.01
N ARG A 154 -1.37 -16.84 -9.25
CA ARG A 154 -0.29 -16.73 -8.26
C ARG A 154 0.80 -15.80 -8.76
N GLY A 155 1.53 -15.18 -7.86
CA GLY A 155 2.67 -14.34 -8.19
C GLY A 155 2.77 -13.11 -7.31
N TYR A 156 3.43 -12.10 -7.86
CA TYR A 156 3.61 -10.84 -7.17
C TYR A 156 3.68 -9.69 -8.16
N SER A 157 3.34 -8.50 -7.69
CA SER A 157 3.71 -7.25 -8.35
C SER A 157 3.98 -6.17 -7.33
N TYR A 158 4.74 -5.17 -7.76
CA TYR A 158 5.02 -4.02 -6.92
C TYR A 158 5.29 -2.79 -7.77
N GLY A 159 5.08 -1.64 -7.15
CA GLY A 159 5.42 -0.37 -7.76
C GLY A 159 4.89 0.83 -6.99
N VAL A 160 4.58 1.88 -7.73
CA VAL A 160 4.06 3.13 -7.16
C VAL A 160 2.81 3.60 -7.91
N ALA A 161 1.96 4.37 -7.25
CA ALA A 161 0.94 5.18 -7.89
C ALA A 161 1.17 6.64 -7.49
N VAL A 162 1.18 7.57 -8.45
CA VAL A 162 1.52 8.97 -8.21
C VAL A 162 0.40 9.88 -8.69
N ASP A 163 -0.02 10.80 -7.83
CA ASP A 163 -0.89 11.92 -8.21
C ASP A 163 -0.10 13.22 -8.05
N SER A 164 0.40 13.76 -9.17
CA SER A 164 1.13 15.03 -9.18
C SER A 164 0.28 16.22 -8.78
N THR A 165 -1.04 16.17 -8.97
CA THR A 165 -1.94 17.29 -8.64
C THR A 165 -2.13 17.41 -7.13
N GLN A 166 -2.10 16.28 -6.42
CA GLN A 166 -2.22 16.23 -4.97
C GLN A 166 -0.86 16.13 -4.24
N SER A 167 0.24 16.08 -5.01
CA SER A 167 1.59 15.82 -4.49
C SER A 167 1.62 14.57 -3.61
N GLU A 168 1.02 13.49 -4.10
CA GLU A 168 0.83 12.23 -3.39
C GLU A 168 1.50 11.08 -4.12
N ILE A 169 2.08 10.17 -3.34
CA ILE A 169 2.63 8.90 -3.83
C ILE A 169 2.17 7.76 -2.93
N VAL A 170 1.82 6.66 -3.57
CA VAL A 170 1.44 5.39 -2.96
C VAL A 170 2.47 4.36 -3.36
N TYR A 171 3.22 3.83 -2.41
CA TYR A 171 4.09 2.68 -2.61
C TYR A 171 3.29 1.42 -2.32
N TRP A 172 3.40 0.42 -3.17
CA TRP A 172 2.64 -0.82 -3.01
C TRP A 172 3.46 -2.05 -3.39
N ALA A 173 3.14 -3.16 -2.74
CA ALA A 173 3.58 -4.51 -3.05
C ALA A 173 2.42 -5.47 -2.76
N GLU A 174 2.18 -6.40 -3.68
CA GLU A 174 1.10 -7.38 -3.66
C GLU A 174 1.66 -8.76 -3.97
N LYS A 175 1.12 -9.76 -3.31
CA LYS A 175 1.45 -11.17 -3.52
C LYS A 175 0.19 -12.01 -3.44
N TRP A 176 -0.07 -12.79 -4.48
CA TRP A 176 -1.23 -13.66 -4.61
C TRP A 176 -0.83 -15.11 -4.94
#